data_AF-A0A6B2L9P9-F1
#
_entry.id   AF-A0A6B2L9P9-F1
#
_cell.length_a   1.000
_cell.length_b   1.000
_cell.length_c   1.000
_cell.angle_alpha   90.00
_cell.angle_beta   90.00
_cell.angle_gamma   90.00
#
_symmetry.space_group_name_H-M   'P 1'
#
loop_
_entity.id
_entity.type
_entity.pdbx_description
1 polymer ?
#
loop_
_entity_poly.entity_id
_entity_poly.type
_entity_poly.pdbx_seq_one_letter_code
_entity_poly.pdbx_strand_id
1 'polypeptide(L)'
;MSDVYPFPLDSHQMTGYFSFLLPSIGKALEYFAWFKFLQNKHDEAQDSSKEEAGTGEWIEERLDFWPPYLLDSDHSKIPERNSFLWMLACTIEWNESTWKVIYAATTHGRSLNRLTTQIFDYGGPTILIMSDRNGGIFGAYTTEVWRSKADFREDRTAFLFSLAPHFGIYRATGTDTNHIYLYNNPNPHVQFPVGIGFGGIIRAFRLWINDDLDRGESREICTSFARGKVAQAIMFEVYVIEVWGCGGEKAEIEQQRAKAAKDKEIEKRRKVKKELVMETWDSGPSKYVMDLAGKTGVSDEFLDDVKKIRKMREQQKEEQRKKLNK
;
A
#
# COMPACT_ATOMS: atom_id res chain seq x y z
N MET A 1 19.73 -11.90 34.55
CA MET A 1 18.58 -12.68 35.03
C MET A 1 17.41 -12.28 34.17
N SER A 2 16.98 -13.18 33.30
CA SER A 2 15.93 -12.99 32.31
C SER A 2 14.61 -13.46 32.92
N ASP A 3 13.76 -12.51 33.30
CA ASP A 3 12.44 -12.83 33.81
C ASP A 3 11.50 -13.04 32.62
N VAL A 4 11.22 -14.31 32.34
CA VAL A 4 10.10 -14.78 31.52
C VAL A 4 8.90 -14.87 32.45
N TYR A 5 7.88 -14.03 32.27
CA TYR A 5 6.64 -14.13 33.04
C TYR A 5 5.51 -14.75 32.21
N PRO A 6 4.76 -15.72 32.78
CA PRO A 6 3.68 -16.42 32.11
C PRO A 6 2.39 -15.59 32.15
N PHE A 7 1.66 -15.58 31.04
CA PHE A 7 0.23 -15.19 31.00
C PHE A 7 -0.59 -16.19 31.84
N PRO A 8 -1.63 -15.77 32.58
CA PRO A 8 -2.62 -14.76 32.18
C PRO A 8 -2.82 -13.63 33.20
N LEU A 9 -2.99 -12.38 32.77
CA LEU A 9 -3.19 -11.25 33.70
C LEU A 9 -4.52 -10.53 33.47
N ASP A 10 -5.18 -10.35 34.61
CA ASP A 10 -6.50 -9.76 34.82
C ASP A 10 -6.47 -8.21 34.76
N SER A 11 -7.60 -7.63 34.37
CA SER A 11 -7.89 -6.21 34.11
C SER A 11 -7.38 -5.22 35.17
N HIS A 12 -7.33 -5.63 36.44
CA HIS A 12 -6.88 -4.79 37.55
C HIS A 12 -5.35 -4.69 37.69
N GLN A 13 -4.56 -5.56 37.05
CA GLN A 13 -3.09 -5.48 37.12
C GLN A 13 -2.49 -4.58 36.03
N MET A 14 -3.21 -4.33 34.94
CA MET A 14 -2.73 -3.47 33.84
C MET A 14 -2.54 -2.01 34.29
N THR A 15 -3.41 -1.49 35.14
CA THR A 15 -3.41 -0.07 35.55
C THR A 15 -2.14 0.37 36.29
N GLY A 16 -1.43 -0.54 36.95
CA GLY A 16 -0.17 -0.22 37.64
C GLY A 16 1.04 -0.07 36.71
N TYR A 17 1.09 -0.83 35.61
CA TYR A 17 2.26 -0.91 34.71
C TYR A 17 2.36 0.27 33.72
N PHE A 18 1.26 0.98 33.46
CA PHE A 18 1.23 2.06 32.46
C PHE A 18 1.61 3.45 32.99
N SER A 19 1.91 3.59 34.29
CA SER A 19 2.15 4.91 34.93
C SER A 19 3.42 5.66 34.45
N PHE A 20 4.26 5.07 33.60
CA PHE A 20 5.51 5.67 33.11
C PHE A 20 5.54 6.05 31.61
N LEU A 21 4.42 5.93 30.86
CA LEU A 21 4.41 6.14 29.39
C LEU A 21 3.46 7.26 28.93
N LEU A 22 3.95 8.50 28.87
CA LEU A 22 3.51 9.64 28.00
C LEU A 22 1.99 10.02 27.95
N PRO A 23 1.60 11.16 27.35
CA PRO A 23 0.20 11.66 27.27
C PRO A 23 -0.83 10.72 26.60
N SER A 24 -0.39 9.57 26.09
CA SER A 24 -1.15 8.55 25.38
C SER A 24 -2.06 7.68 26.26
N ILE A 25 -1.95 7.75 27.59
CA ILE A 25 -2.74 6.91 28.51
C ILE A 25 -4.23 7.29 28.49
N GLY A 26 -4.56 8.58 28.37
CA GLY A 26 -5.96 9.04 28.26
C GLY A 26 -6.67 8.44 27.04
N LYS A 27 -5.99 8.44 25.89
CA LYS A 27 -6.51 7.92 24.63
C LYS A 27 -6.77 6.41 24.65
N ALA A 28 -5.91 5.64 25.34
CA ALA A 28 -6.09 4.20 25.52
C ALA A 28 -7.32 3.86 26.38
N LEU A 29 -7.55 4.61 27.46
CA LEU A 29 -8.72 4.43 28.32
C LEU A 29 -10.02 4.83 27.61
N GLU A 30 -10.00 5.89 26.80
CA GLU A 30 -11.12 6.32 25.95
C GLU A 30 -11.50 5.23 24.92
N TYR A 31 -10.51 4.56 24.31
CA TYR A 31 -10.80 3.43 23.41
C TYR A 31 -11.36 2.21 24.13
N PHE A 32 -10.84 1.86 25.31
CA PHE A 32 -11.41 0.76 26.08
C PHE A 32 -12.87 1.05 26.46
N ALA A 33 -13.19 2.29 26.84
CA ALA A 33 -14.55 2.72 27.12
C ALA A 33 -15.44 2.67 25.85
N TRP A 34 -14.95 3.13 24.71
CA TRP A 34 -15.67 3.10 23.43
C TRP A 34 -15.86 1.67 22.89
N PHE A 35 -14.85 0.81 22.98
CA PHE A 35 -14.94 -0.59 22.55
C PHE A 35 -15.94 -1.36 23.42
N LYS A 36 -15.93 -1.13 24.73
CA LYS A 36 -16.97 -1.65 25.64
C LYS A 36 -18.36 -1.10 25.30
N PHE A 37 -18.46 0.17 24.95
CA PHE A 37 -19.71 0.78 24.49
C PHE A 37 -20.23 0.15 23.18
N LEU A 38 -19.35 -0.10 22.20
CA LEU A 38 -19.73 -0.77 20.95
C LEU A 38 -20.10 -2.23 21.15
N GLN A 39 -19.40 -2.96 22.02
CA GLN A 39 -19.80 -4.32 22.40
C GLN A 39 -21.19 -4.30 23.04
N ASN A 40 -21.43 -3.42 24.01
CA ASN A 40 -22.75 -3.27 24.62
C ASN A 40 -23.83 -2.90 23.59
N LYS A 41 -23.55 -2.00 22.64
CA LYS A 41 -24.49 -1.65 21.56
C LYS A 41 -24.78 -2.80 20.60
N HIS A 42 -23.79 -3.64 20.32
CA HIS A 42 -23.96 -4.83 19.48
C HIS A 42 -24.80 -5.89 20.21
N ASP A 43 -24.57 -6.07 21.51
CA ASP A 43 -25.34 -6.97 22.36
C ASP A 43 -26.77 -6.46 22.58
N GLU A 44 -26.96 -5.15 22.79
CA GLU A 44 -28.28 -4.48 22.86
C GLU A 44 -29.03 -4.55 21.52
N ALA A 45 -28.34 -4.46 20.38
CA ALA A 45 -28.96 -4.59 19.06
C ALA A 45 -29.39 -6.03 18.72
N GLN A 46 -28.81 -7.04 19.40
CA GLN A 46 -29.26 -8.42 19.30
C GLN A 46 -30.44 -8.72 20.24
N ASP A 47 -30.59 -8.00 21.36
CA ASP A 47 -31.69 -8.16 22.31
C ASP A 47 -32.91 -7.25 22.05
N SER A 48 -32.75 -6.14 21.32
CA SER A 48 -33.81 -5.12 21.14
C SER A 48 -34.53 -5.20 19.79
N SER A 49 -35.23 -6.31 19.53
CA SER A 49 -36.39 -6.30 18.65
C SER A 49 -37.67 -5.93 19.43
N LYS A 50 -37.64 -4.86 20.24
CA LYS A 50 -38.83 -4.21 20.86
C LYS A 50 -38.43 -2.96 21.68
N GLU A 51 -39.08 -1.83 21.35
CA GLU A 51 -39.39 -0.63 22.17
C GLU A 51 -38.22 0.12 22.84
N GLU A 52 -38.16 1.45 22.93
CA GLU A 52 -38.93 2.59 22.44
C GLU A 52 -37.98 3.81 22.57
N ALA A 53 -38.22 4.85 21.80
CA ALA A 53 -37.38 6.04 21.72
C ALA A 53 -37.39 6.84 23.05
N GLY A 54 -36.25 6.85 23.74
CA GLY A 54 -35.96 7.73 24.86
C GLY A 54 -34.99 8.84 24.44
N THR A 55 -35.46 10.08 24.51
CA THR A 55 -34.72 11.32 24.28
C THR A 55 -33.57 11.46 25.30
N GLY A 56 -32.36 11.04 24.91
CA GLY A 56 -31.13 11.40 25.60
C GLY A 56 -30.51 12.61 24.90
N GLU A 57 -30.36 13.72 25.62
CA GLU A 57 -29.50 14.84 25.22
C GLU A 57 -28.14 14.28 24.79
N TRP A 58 -27.84 14.41 23.50
CA TRP A 58 -26.56 14.04 22.94
C TRP A 58 -25.52 15.02 23.49
N ILE A 59 -24.69 14.56 24.41
CA ILE A 59 -23.43 15.23 24.73
C ILE A 59 -22.56 15.08 23.49
N GLU A 60 -22.74 16.01 22.55
CA GLU A 60 -21.88 16.21 21.39
C GLU A 60 -20.62 17.00 21.84
N GLU A 61 -19.98 16.55 22.93
CA GLU A 61 -18.57 16.86 23.12
C GLU A 61 -17.83 16.01 22.10
N ARG A 62 -17.54 16.64 20.95
CA ARG A 62 -16.60 16.17 19.94
C ARG A 62 -15.32 15.71 20.65
N LEU A 63 -15.18 14.41 20.87
CA LEU A 63 -13.87 13.80 20.97
C LEU A 63 -13.22 14.03 19.59
N ASP A 64 -12.27 14.96 19.52
CA ASP A 64 -11.51 15.32 18.30
C ASP A 64 -10.65 14.15 17.75
N PHE A 65 -10.75 12.98 18.36
CA PHE A 65 -9.94 11.80 18.08
C PHE A 65 -10.83 10.55 17.97
N TRP A 66 -11.47 10.40 16.82
CA TRP A 66 -12.16 9.16 16.46
C TRP A 66 -11.15 8.16 15.89
N PRO A 67 -11.26 6.84 16.16
CA PRO A 67 -10.51 5.83 15.41
C PRO A 67 -10.60 6.10 13.90
N PRO A 68 -9.53 5.94 13.11
CA PRO A 68 -9.62 6.18 11.68
C PRO A 68 -10.75 5.32 11.11
N TYR A 69 -11.71 5.96 10.45
CA TYR A 69 -12.79 5.30 9.76
C TYR A 69 -12.21 4.50 8.59
N LEU A 70 -12.34 3.18 8.66
CA LEU A 70 -11.76 2.26 7.69
C LEU A 70 -12.72 2.12 6.50
N LEU A 71 -12.42 2.80 5.40
CA LEU A 71 -13.28 2.87 4.21
C LEU A 71 -13.36 1.57 3.40
N ASP A 72 -12.56 0.55 3.76
CA ASP A 72 -12.42 -0.66 2.95
C ASP A 72 -12.08 -1.90 3.80
N SER A 73 -12.91 -2.13 4.81
CA SER A 73 -12.65 -3.16 5.82
C SER A 73 -12.72 -4.59 5.28
N ASP A 74 -13.42 -4.81 4.16
CA ASP A 74 -13.72 -6.14 3.62
C ASP A 74 -12.56 -6.74 2.81
N HIS A 75 -11.69 -5.89 2.29
CA HIS A 75 -10.51 -6.30 1.52
C HIS A 75 -9.32 -6.68 2.40
N SER A 76 -9.31 -6.24 3.66
CA SER A 76 -8.26 -6.60 4.60
C SER A 76 -8.44 -8.02 5.16
N LYS A 77 -7.35 -8.80 5.14
CA LYS A 77 -7.24 -10.13 5.74
C LYS A 77 -6.37 -10.14 7.00
N ILE A 78 -6.02 -8.97 7.53
CA ILE A 78 -5.25 -8.85 8.77
C ILE A 78 -6.17 -9.22 9.97
N PRO A 79 -5.75 -10.16 10.86
CA PRO A 79 -6.46 -10.44 12.10
C PRO A 79 -6.49 -9.21 13.03
N GLU A 80 -7.56 -9.02 13.80
CA GLU A 80 -7.69 -7.95 14.80
C GLU A 80 -7.38 -6.54 14.27
N ARG A 81 -7.57 -6.33 12.95
CA ARG A 81 -7.16 -5.11 12.23
C ARG A 81 -7.62 -3.82 12.90
N ASN A 82 -8.82 -3.79 13.48
CA ASN A 82 -9.38 -2.56 14.06
C ASN A 82 -8.56 -2.11 15.28
N SER A 83 -8.22 -3.03 16.20
CA SER A 83 -7.42 -2.73 17.39
C SER A 83 -5.99 -2.35 17.02
N PHE A 84 -5.40 -3.08 16.08
CA PHE A 84 -4.05 -2.81 15.58
C PHE A 84 -3.91 -1.48 14.86
N LEU A 85 -4.80 -1.19 13.90
CA LEU A 85 -4.80 0.07 13.16
C LEU A 85 -5.07 1.24 14.09
N TRP A 86 -5.93 1.06 15.10
CA TRP A 86 -6.17 2.09 16.09
C TRP A 86 -4.94 2.38 16.97
N MET A 87 -4.24 1.35 17.44
CA MET A 87 -2.97 1.54 18.16
C MET A 87 -1.95 2.29 17.30
N LEU A 88 -1.85 1.96 16.02
CA LEU A 88 -1.00 2.67 15.08
C LEU A 88 -1.46 4.13 14.89
N ALA A 89 -2.76 4.38 14.77
CA ALA A 89 -3.30 5.73 14.63
C ALA A 89 -2.97 6.62 15.83
N CYS A 90 -2.96 6.05 17.03
CA CYS A 90 -2.52 6.77 18.24
C CYS A 90 -1.03 7.13 18.23
N THR A 91 -0.22 6.45 17.42
CA THR A 91 1.25 6.65 17.36
C THR A 91 1.68 7.62 16.27
N ILE A 92 0.77 7.96 15.36
CA ILE A 92 0.99 8.79 14.19
C ILE A 92 0.47 10.20 14.46
N GLU A 93 1.25 11.22 14.12
CA GLU A 93 0.86 12.63 14.29
C GLU A 93 -0.20 13.06 13.27
N TRP A 94 -0.35 12.29 12.19
CA TRP A 94 -1.26 12.57 11.10
C TRP A 94 -2.68 12.06 11.40
N ASN A 95 -3.56 12.99 11.77
CA ASN A 95 -4.91 12.74 12.25
C ASN A 95 -5.97 12.96 11.15
N GLU A 96 -5.76 12.36 9.98
CA GLU A 96 -6.85 12.26 9.00
C GLU A 96 -7.79 11.12 9.43
N SER A 97 -9.10 11.41 9.40
CA SER A 97 -10.12 10.54 9.99
C SER A 97 -10.42 9.28 9.19
N THR A 98 -9.77 9.07 8.04
CA THR A 98 -10.12 7.99 7.11
C THR A 98 -8.89 7.28 6.58
N TRP A 99 -8.82 5.97 6.83
CA TRP A 99 -7.76 5.10 6.32
C TRP A 99 -8.34 4.10 5.32
N LYS A 100 -7.57 3.80 4.27
CA LYS A 100 -8.04 2.93 3.19
C LYS A 100 -6.94 1.98 2.74
N VAL A 101 -7.32 0.75 2.40
CA VAL A 101 -6.42 -0.19 1.74
C VAL A 101 -6.16 0.30 0.32
N ILE A 102 -4.92 0.74 0.04
CA ILE A 102 -4.51 1.13 -1.32
C ILE A 102 -3.90 -0.03 -2.09
N TYR A 103 -3.41 -1.05 -1.39
CA TYR A 103 -2.95 -2.29 -1.98
C TYR A 103 -3.18 -3.46 -1.00
N ALA A 104 -3.64 -4.58 -1.53
CA ALA A 104 -3.65 -5.85 -0.81
C ALA A 104 -3.27 -6.96 -1.79
N ALA A 105 -2.31 -7.80 -1.39
CA ALA A 105 -1.84 -8.91 -2.22
C ALA A 105 -2.94 -9.93 -2.56
N THR A 106 -3.95 -10.04 -1.69
CA THR A 106 -5.11 -10.93 -1.85
C THR A 106 -6.03 -10.51 -2.99
N THR A 107 -6.18 -9.21 -3.22
CA THR A 107 -7.07 -8.65 -4.26
C THR A 107 -6.31 -8.28 -5.53
N HIS A 108 -5.10 -7.74 -5.40
CA HIS A 108 -4.32 -7.23 -6.52
C HIS A 108 -3.32 -8.25 -7.09
N GLY A 109 -3.01 -9.30 -6.34
CA GLY A 109 -2.00 -10.32 -6.66
C GLY A 109 -0.61 -9.98 -6.12
N ARG A 110 0.21 -11.01 -5.88
CA ARG A 110 1.56 -10.90 -5.31
C ARG A 110 2.59 -10.56 -6.39
N SER A 111 2.97 -9.29 -6.48
CA SER A 111 4.11 -8.84 -7.28
C SER A 111 4.47 -7.41 -6.90
N LEU A 112 5.76 -7.13 -6.73
CA LEU A 112 6.25 -5.77 -6.49
C LEU A 112 5.83 -4.79 -7.59
N ASN A 113 5.71 -5.25 -8.84
CA ASN A 113 5.30 -4.40 -9.95
C ASN A 113 3.83 -3.96 -9.81
N ARG A 114 2.97 -4.85 -9.30
CA ARG A 114 1.56 -4.55 -9.02
C ARG A 114 1.40 -3.64 -7.82
N LEU A 115 2.16 -3.92 -6.75
CA LEU A 115 2.22 -3.08 -5.55
C LEU A 115 2.64 -1.66 -5.92
N THR A 116 3.77 -1.50 -6.63
CA THR A 116 4.29 -0.19 -7.03
C THR A 116 3.30 0.59 -7.90
N THR A 117 2.62 -0.07 -8.85
CA THR A 117 1.55 0.55 -9.64
C THR A 117 0.40 1.08 -8.78
N GLN A 118 0.07 0.42 -7.66
CA GLN A 118 -1.01 0.87 -6.79
C GLN A 118 -0.62 1.98 -5.83
N ILE A 119 0.59 1.95 -5.26
CA ILE A 119 1.02 2.90 -4.24
C ILE A 119 1.69 4.15 -4.80
N PHE A 120 2.19 4.11 -6.04
CA PHE A 120 2.74 5.29 -6.68
C PHE A 120 1.66 6.37 -6.85
N ASP A 121 2.11 7.63 -6.84
CA ASP A 121 1.29 8.84 -6.89
C ASP A 121 0.35 9.04 -5.69
N TYR A 122 0.42 8.18 -4.67
CA TYR A 122 -0.22 8.47 -3.39
C TYR A 122 0.64 9.47 -2.62
N GLY A 123 0.13 10.69 -2.45
CA GLY A 123 0.86 11.79 -1.82
C GLY A 123 0.84 11.80 -0.29
N GLY A 124 0.09 10.88 0.34
CA GLY A 124 -0.07 10.81 1.78
C GLY A 124 0.82 9.75 2.45
N PRO A 125 1.01 9.84 3.78
CA PRO A 125 1.54 8.76 4.58
C PRO A 125 0.86 7.42 4.37
N THR A 126 1.66 6.36 4.44
CA THR A 126 1.23 4.98 4.24
C THR A 126 1.79 4.06 5.31
N ILE A 127 1.03 3.02 5.60
CA ILE A 127 1.44 1.92 6.48
C ILE A 127 1.51 0.67 5.63
N LEU A 128 2.70 0.08 5.54
CA LEU A 128 2.88 -1.28 5.06
C LEU A 128 2.67 -2.23 6.24
N ILE A 129 1.62 -3.06 6.19
CA ILE A 129 1.35 -4.09 7.20
C ILE A 129 1.48 -5.45 6.57
N MET A 130 2.09 -6.36 7.30
CA MET A 130 2.29 -7.72 6.86
C MET A 130 2.12 -8.69 8.02
N SER A 131 1.60 -9.87 7.70
CA SER A 131 1.61 -11.00 8.61
C SER A 131 2.52 -12.10 8.06
N ASP A 132 3.24 -12.76 8.94
CA ASP A 132 3.99 -13.97 8.61
C ASP A 132 3.11 -15.22 8.78
N ARG A 133 3.58 -16.37 8.27
CA ARG A 133 2.88 -17.66 8.45
C ARG A 133 2.85 -18.16 9.91
N ASN A 134 3.65 -17.56 10.79
CA ASN A 134 3.74 -17.91 12.20
C ASN A 134 2.81 -17.03 13.08
N GLY A 135 1.99 -16.17 12.46
CA GLY A 135 1.04 -15.30 13.16
C GLY A 135 1.64 -13.99 13.67
N GLY A 136 2.90 -13.69 13.36
CA GLY A 136 3.50 -12.38 13.60
C GLY A 136 2.85 -11.32 12.71
N ILE A 137 2.55 -10.15 13.26
CA ILE A 137 1.99 -9.00 12.53
C ILE A 137 2.89 -7.81 12.80
N PHE A 138 3.47 -7.26 11.74
CA PHE A 138 4.48 -6.21 11.82
C PHE A 138 4.53 -5.43 10.51
N GLY A 139 5.35 -4.39 10.46
CA GLY A 139 5.44 -3.57 9.26
C GLY A 139 6.19 -2.27 9.45
N ALA A 140 5.86 -1.31 8.60
CA ALA A 140 6.50 0.00 8.56
C ALA A 140 5.50 1.10 8.23
N TYR A 141 5.70 2.26 8.88
CA TYR A 141 5.03 3.51 8.54
C TYR A 141 6.02 4.44 7.84
N THR A 142 5.53 5.14 6.81
CA THR A 142 6.29 6.16 6.07
C THR A 142 5.37 7.32 5.69
N THR A 143 5.89 8.54 5.80
CA THR A 143 5.31 9.77 5.24
C THR A 143 5.86 10.07 3.85
N GLU A 144 7.03 9.52 3.50
CA GLU A 144 7.64 9.74 2.19
C GLU A 144 6.87 9.04 1.07
N VAL A 145 6.75 9.73 -0.07
CA VAL A 145 6.08 9.23 -1.26
C VAL A 145 6.90 8.12 -1.92
N TRP A 146 6.25 6.99 -2.19
CA TRP A 146 6.89 5.84 -2.83
C TRP A 146 7.46 6.15 -4.21
N ARG A 147 8.75 5.86 -4.40
CA ARG A 147 9.46 5.99 -5.67
C ARG A 147 10.43 4.85 -5.87
N SER A 148 10.55 4.37 -7.10
CA SER A 148 11.59 3.41 -7.45
C SER A 148 12.92 4.10 -7.71
N LYS A 149 13.90 3.85 -6.84
CA LYS A 149 15.28 4.29 -6.99
C LYS A 149 16.19 3.25 -6.34
N ALA A 150 17.33 2.97 -6.95
CA ALA A 150 18.34 2.06 -6.40
C ALA A 150 19.15 2.70 -5.25
N ASP A 151 18.47 3.36 -4.32
CA ASP A 151 19.06 4.16 -3.26
C ASP A 151 18.02 4.42 -2.16
N PHE A 152 18.47 4.79 -0.96
CA PHE A 152 17.56 5.10 0.14
C PHE A 152 16.94 6.49 0.00
N ARG A 153 15.78 6.64 0.65
CA ARG A 153 15.10 7.89 0.91
C ARG A 153 15.08 8.17 2.40
N GLU A 154 15.21 9.45 2.73
CA GLU A 154 15.15 9.92 4.09
C GLU A 154 13.69 10.16 4.49
N ASP A 155 13.29 9.57 5.61
CA ASP A 155 12.04 9.89 6.28
C ASP A 155 12.25 9.76 7.79
N ARG A 156 12.40 10.91 8.46
CA ARG A 156 12.67 10.97 9.91
C ARG A 156 11.45 10.63 10.76
N THR A 157 10.27 10.63 10.16
CA THR A 157 9.02 10.28 10.84
C THR A 157 8.66 8.81 10.65
N ALA A 158 9.35 8.12 9.74
CA ALA A 158 9.20 6.70 9.53
C ALA A 158 9.50 5.91 10.82
N PHE A 159 8.77 4.82 10.99
CA PHE A 159 9.03 3.88 12.06
C PHE A 159 8.66 2.47 11.62
N LEU A 160 9.35 1.49 12.19
CA LEU A 160 8.96 0.09 12.09
C LEU A 160 8.09 -0.25 13.29
N PHE A 161 7.23 -1.23 13.15
CA PHE A 161 6.39 -1.68 14.25
C PHE A 161 6.23 -3.19 14.26
N SER A 162 6.00 -3.73 15.45
CA SER A 162 5.48 -5.08 15.68
C SER A 162 4.19 -4.94 16.47
N LEU A 163 3.16 -5.70 16.11
CA LEU A 163 1.83 -5.66 16.73
C LEU A 163 1.51 -6.99 17.42
N ALA A 164 1.91 -8.10 16.78
CA ALA A 164 1.78 -9.44 17.34
C ALA A 164 3.08 -10.22 17.08
N PRO A 165 3.55 -11.03 18.05
CA PRO A 165 2.95 -11.31 19.35
C PRO A 165 3.30 -10.25 20.41
N HIS A 166 4.25 -9.36 20.12
CA HIS A 166 4.64 -8.27 21.00
C HIS A 166 4.38 -6.94 20.30
N PHE A 167 3.84 -5.99 21.05
CA PHE A 167 3.72 -4.61 20.55
C PHE A 167 5.05 -3.88 20.71
N GLY A 168 5.51 -3.22 19.66
CA GLY A 168 6.73 -2.41 19.68
C GLY A 168 6.75 -1.40 18.54
N ILE A 169 7.21 -0.18 18.83
CA ILE A 169 7.40 0.90 17.85
C ILE A 169 8.88 1.28 17.82
N TYR A 170 9.48 1.21 16.65
CA TYR A 170 10.91 1.45 16.41
C TYR A 170 11.09 2.66 15.49
N ARG A 171 11.14 3.84 16.10
CA ARG A 171 11.26 5.13 15.37
C ARG A 171 12.63 5.31 14.73
N ALA A 172 12.68 6.14 13.69
CA ALA A 172 13.94 6.62 13.13
C ALA A 172 14.83 7.23 14.23
N THR A 173 16.12 6.90 14.22
CA THR A 173 17.09 7.39 15.21
C THR A 173 17.60 8.80 14.89
N GLY A 174 17.50 9.21 13.62
CA GLY A 174 18.05 10.47 13.12
C GLY A 174 19.58 10.46 12.92
N THR A 175 20.26 9.32 13.11
CA THR A 175 21.71 9.22 12.90
C THR A 175 22.09 8.93 11.45
N ASP A 176 21.22 8.25 10.71
CA ASP A 176 21.41 7.87 9.31
C ASP A 176 20.19 8.33 8.52
N THR A 177 20.35 8.57 7.23
CA THR A 177 19.27 8.98 6.31
C THR A 177 18.69 7.78 5.54
N ASN A 178 19.26 6.59 5.72
CA ASN A 178 18.82 5.35 5.07
C ASN A 178 17.52 4.78 5.65
N HIS A 179 16.36 5.39 5.36
CA HIS A 179 15.08 4.97 5.96
C HIS A 179 14.30 4.01 5.07
N ILE A 180 14.05 4.39 3.81
CA ILE A 180 13.16 3.64 2.91
C ILE A 180 13.91 3.35 1.62
N TYR A 181 13.84 2.11 1.16
CA TYR A 181 14.40 1.64 -0.09
C TYR A 181 13.30 0.95 -0.89
N LEU A 182 13.16 1.31 -2.15
CA LEU A 182 12.27 0.59 -3.07
C LEU A 182 12.91 0.59 -4.45
N TYR A 183 13.16 -0.61 -4.97
CA TYR A 183 13.70 -0.79 -6.31
C TYR A 183 12.95 -1.91 -7.02
N ASN A 184 12.29 -1.57 -8.13
CA ASN A 184 11.44 -2.49 -8.89
C ASN A 184 11.95 -2.74 -10.32
N ASN A 185 13.19 -2.35 -10.63
CA ASN A 185 13.76 -2.50 -11.97
C ASN A 185 14.83 -3.61 -11.98
N PRO A 186 14.53 -4.82 -12.47
CA PRO A 186 15.55 -5.85 -12.62
C PRO A 186 16.51 -5.47 -13.75
N ASN A 187 17.67 -4.90 -13.42
CA ASN A 187 18.72 -4.62 -14.39
C ASN A 187 19.81 -5.71 -14.31
N PRO A 188 20.01 -6.54 -15.36
CA PRO A 188 21.03 -7.59 -15.37
C PRO A 188 22.47 -7.06 -15.16
N HIS A 189 22.70 -5.79 -15.49
CA HIS A 189 24.02 -5.16 -15.41
C HIS A 189 24.26 -4.46 -14.07
N VAL A 190 23.24 -4.31 -13.23
CA VAL A 190 23.34 -3.57 -11.97
C VAL A 190 22.80 -4.42 -10.83
N GLN A 191 23.69 -4.83 -9.92
CA GLN A 191 23.39 -5.79 -8.86
C GLN A 191 22.72 -5.15 -7.63
N PHE A 192 21.71 -4.31 -7.83
CA PHE A 192 20.87 -3.82 -6.73
C PHE A 192 19.75 -4.83 -6.43
N PRO A 193 19.43 -5.07 -5.14
CA PRO A 193 18.37 -6.00 -4.78
C PRO A 193 17.02 -5.42 -5.18
N VAL A 194 16.21 -6.19 -5.92
CA VAL A 194 14.85 -5.81 -6.30
C VAL A 194 13.91 -6.17 -5.14
N GLY A 195 13.17 -5.19 -4.63
CA GLY A 195 12.36 -5.37 -3.41
C GLY A 195 12.10 -4.07 -2.66
N ILE A 196 11.62 -4.23 -1.44
CA ILE A 196 11.32 -3.16 -0.49
C ILE A 196 12.19 -3.35 0.73
N GLY A 197 12.93 -2.31 1.11
CA GLY A 197 13.79 -2.30 2.29
C GLY A 197 13.47 -1.13 3.19
N PHE A 198 13.67 -1.33 4.48
CA PHE A 198 13.68 -0.26 5.46
C PHE A 198 14.94 -0.37 6.30
N GLY A 199 15.63 0.75 6.50
CA GLY A 199 16.73 0.85 7.44
C GLY A 199 17.99 0.09 7.05
N GLY A 200 19.09 0.40 7.72
CA GLY A 200 20.36 -0.30 7.52
C GLY A 200 21.03 0.11 6.22
N ILE A 201 21.71 -0.84 5.58
CA ILE A 201 22.45 -0.62 4.32
C ILE A 201 21.95 -1.58 3.25
N ILE A 202 22.27 -1.31 1.99
CA ILE A 202 21.88 -2.17 0.87
C ILE A 202 22.42 -3.59 1.13
N ARG A 203 21.56 -4.61 1.03
CA ARG A 203 21.81 -6.03 1.37
C ARG A 203 21.92 -6.37 2.87
N ALA A 204 21.85 -5.38 3.76
CA ALA A 204 21.72 -5.60 5.20
C ALA A 204 20.65 -4.66 5.77
N PHE A 205 19.44 -4.79 5.23
CA PHE A 205 18.29 -3.98 5.64
C PHE A 205 17.81 -4.35 7.05
N ARG A 206 17.18 -3.39 7.72
CA ARG A 206 16.52 -3.64 9.02
C ARG A 206 15.25 -4.48 8.84
N LEU A 207 14.49 -4.18 7.79
CA LEU A 207 13.37 -4.99 7.31
C LEU A 207 13.47 -5.05 5.79
N TRP A 208 13.36 -6.23 5.21
CA TRP A 208 13.44 -6.46 3.77
C TRP A 208 12.29 -7.34 3.32
N ILE A 209 11.74 -7.05 2.14
CA ILE A 209 10.79 -7.89 1.42
C ILE A 209 11.27 -8.01 -0.02
N ASN A 210 11.28 -9.23 -0.56
CA ASN A 210 11.66 -9.48 -1.94
C ASN A 210 10.60 -9.00 -2.96
N ASP A 211 10.91 -9.14 -4.25
CA ASP A 211 10.09 -8.73 -5.38
C ASP A 211 8.80 -9.56 -5.56
N ASP A 212 8.81 -10.82 -5.16
CA ASP A 212 7.62 -11.69 -5.12
C ASP A 212 6.69 -11.39 -3.94
N LEU A 213 7.15 -10.55 -3.00
CA LEU A 213 6.45 -10.22 -1.76
C LEU A 213 6.12 -11.47 -0.92
N ASP A 214 6.88 -12.56 -1.05
CA ASP A 214 6.65 -13.85 -0.39
C ASP A 214 7.62 -14.13 0.75
N ARG A 215 8.80 -13.52 0.71
CA ARG A 215 9.90 -13.73 1.65
C ARG A 215 10.45 -12.40 2.11
N GLY A 216 10.82 -12.36 3.37
CA GLY A 216 11.47 -11.19 3.93
C GLY A 216 12.53 -11.52 4.95
N GLU A 217 13.32 -10.51 5.27
CA GLU A 217 14.35 -10.57 6.30
C GLU A 217 14.12 -9.45 7.32
N SER A 218 14.35 -9.73 8.59
CA SER A 218 14.37 -8.74 9.66
C SER A 218 15.65 -8.84 10.47
N ARG A 219 16.23 -7.70 10.82
CA ARG A 219 17.36 -7.58 11.73
C ARG A 219 16.91 -6.81 12.98
N GLU A 220 17.63 -6.98 14.08
CA GLU A 220 17.30 -6.30 15.34
C GLU A 220 17.99 -4.93 15.49
N ILE A 221 19.06 -4.73 14.74
CA ILE A 221 19.97 -3.59 14.89
C ILE A 221 20.25 -2.99 13.51
N CYS A 222 20.15 -1.67 13.43
CA CYS A 222 20.66 -0.86 12.34
C CYS A 222 20.99 0.53 12.87
N THR A 223 21.59 1.38 12.04
CA THR A 223 21.82 2.79 12.33
C THR A 223 20.56 3.64 12.17
N SER A 224 19.66 3.33 11.22
CA SER A 224 18.53 4.20 10.86
C SER A 224 17.32 4.17 11.81
N PHE A 225 17.06 3.05 12.48
CA PHE A 225 15.88 2.85 13.36
C PHE A 225 16.27 2.31 14.74
N ALA A 226 15.46 2.63 15.75
CA ALA A 226 15.64 2.15 17.12
C ALA A 226 15.74 0.63 17.20
N ARG A 227 16.54 0.11 18.14
CA ARG A 227 16.84 -1.34 18.26
C ARG A 227 15.61 -2.13 18.71
N GLY A 228 15.49 -3.38 18.24
CA GLY A 228 14.46 -4.33 18.67
C GLY A 228 13.93 -5.24 17.55
N LYS A 229 13.10 -6.21 17.93
CA LYS A 229 12.59 -7.26 17.05
C LYS A 229 11.30 -6.84 16.35
N VAL A 230 11.39 -6.58 15.04
CA VAL A 230 10.22 -6.23 14.21
C VAL A 230 9.43 -7.50 13.86
N ALA A 231 10.11 -8.48 13.26
CA ALA A 231 9.58 -9.83 13.05
C ALA A 231 10.12 -10.79 14.11
N GLN A 232 9.41 -11.91 14.35
CA GLN A 232 9.89 -12.92 15.30
C GLN A 232 11.16 -13.64 14.83
N ALA A 233 11.24 -13.89 13.51
CA ALA A 233 12.34 -14.61 12.88
C ALA A 233 13.16 -13.66 11.97
N ILE A 234 14.46 -13.98 11.84
CA ILE A 234 15.35 -13.23 10.94
C ILE A 234 14.91 -13.39 9.48
N MET A 235 14.48 -14.60 9.09
CA MET A 235 13.89 -14.90 7.80
C MET A 235 12.44 -15.30 8.04
N PHE A 236 11.51 -14.78 7.24
CA PHE A 236 10.09 -15.10 7.40
C PHE A 236 9.40 -15.23 6.04
N GLU A 237 8.34 -16.04 6.01
CA GLU A 237 7.43 -16.14 4.88
C GLU A 237 6.23 -15.25 5.10
N VAL A 238 5.96 -14.38 4.14
CA VAL A 238 4.84 -13.43 4.19
C VAL A 238 3.55 -14.17 3.87
N TYR A 239 2.60 -14.18 4.79
CA TYR A 239 1.26 -14.70 4.57
C TYR A 239 0.37 -13.64 3.93
N VAL A 240 0.16 -12.51 4.60
CA VAL A 240 -0.62 -11.35 4.11
C VAL A 240 0.29 -10.13 4.01
N ILE A 241 0.07 -9.29 3.00
CA ILE A 241 0.73 -7.99 2.86
C ILE A 241 -0.26 -6.97 2.27
N GLU A 242 -0.37 -5.85 2.97
CA GLU A 242 -1.31 -4.77 2.68
C GLU A 242 -0.62 -3.43 2.85
N VAL A 243 -1.01 -2.45 2.05
CA VAL A 243 -0.60 -1.05 2.21
C VAL A 243 -1.85 -0.23 2.46
N TRP A 244 -1.84 0.49 3.57
CA TRP A 244 -2.90 1.39 4.00
C TRP A 244 -2.49 2.83 3.74
N GLY A 245 -3.30 3.56 2.99
CA GLY A 245 -3.16 5.01 2.84
C GLY A 245 -3.85 5.72 3.99
N CYS A 246 -3.09 6.57 4.69
CA CYS A 246 -3.56 7.28 5.89
C CYS A 246 -3.96 8.73 5.61
N GLY A 247 -4.05 9.12 4.34
CA GLY A 247 -4.13 10.51 3.89
C GLY A 247 -5.45 11.09 3.52
N GLY A 248 -6.48 10.39 3.96
CA GLY A 248 -7.84 10.77 3.74
C GLY A 248 -8.19 10.98 2.27
N GLU A 249 -9.31 11.65 2.09
CA GLU A 249 -9.97 11.79 0.80
C GLU A 249 -9.16 12.64 -0.19
N LYS A 250 -8.43 13.66 0.29
CA LYS A 250 -7.63 14.54 -0.58
C LYS A 250 -6.52 13.78 -1.31
N ALA A 251 -5.75 12.99 -0.57
CA ALA A 251 -4.67 12.19 -1.16
C ALA A 251 -5.20 11.15 -2.14
N GLU A 252 -6.38 10.58 -1.85
CA GLU A 252 -7.05 9.64 -2.75
C GLU A 252 -7.51 10.31 -4.06
N ILE A 253 -8.21 11.45 -3.97
CA ILE A 253 -8.67 12.19 -5.16
C ILE A 253 -7.48 12.60 -6.03
N GLU A 254 -6.39 13.07 -5.42
CA GLU A 254 -5.17 13.43 -6.14
C GLU A 254 -4.56 12.21 -6.86
N GLN A 255 -4.46 11.07 -6.17
CA GLN A 255 -3.97 9.84 -6.76
C GLN A 255 -4.84 9.39 -7.95
N GLN A 256 -6.17 9.41 -7.81
CA GLN A 256 -7.09 9.04 -8.89
C GLN A 256 -6.95 9.97 -10.10
N ARG A 257 -6.82 11.28 -9.87
CA ARG A 257 -6.57 12.26 -10.94
C ARG A 257 -5.23 12.00 -11.63
N ALA A 258 -4.18 11.71 -10.88
CA ALA A 258 -2.87 11.38 -11.41
C ALA A 258 -2.89 10.10 -12.27
N LYS A 259 -3.55 9.04 -11.78
CA LYS A 259 -3.75 7.79 -12.53
C LYS A 259 -4.52 8.04 -13.83
N ALA A 260 -5.66 8.75 -13.77
CA ALA A 260 -6.45 9.07 -14.96
C ALA A 260 -5.70 9.95 -15.98
N ALA A 261 -4.84 10.87 -15.52
CA ALA A 261 -4.01 11.68 -16.40
C ALA A 261 -2.93 10.82 -17.09
N LYS A 262 -2.29 9.91 -16.37
CA LYS A 262 -1.32 8.95 -16.92
C LYS A 262 -1.96 8.02 -17.94
N ASP A 263 -3.15 7.50 -17.66
CA ASP A 263 -3.88 6.62 -18.58
C ASP A 263 -4.22 7.34 -19.88
N LYS A 264 -4.67 8.60 -19.80
CA LYS A 264 -4.90 9.45 -20.98
C LYS A 264 -3.62 9.66 -21.80
N GLU A 265 -2.49 9.87 -21.14
CA GLU A 265 -1.18 10.04 -21.78
C GLU A 265 -0.69 8.75 -22.44
N ILE A 266 -0.85 7.60 -21.77
CA ILE A 266 -0.54 6.27 -22.32
C ILE A 266 -1.39 6.00 -23.56
N GLU A 267 -2.69 6.32 -23.51
CA GLU A 267 -3.59 6.12 -24.64
C GLU A 267 -3.25 7.03 -25.83
N LYS A 268 -2.89 8.30 -25.59
CA LYS A 268 -2.36 9.19 -26.64
C LYS A 268 -1.10 8.59 -27.29
N ARG A 269 -0.15 8.11 -26.48
CA ARG A 269 1.09 7.48 -26.99
C ARG A 269 0.80 6.21 -27.79
N ARG A 270 -0.18 5.41 -27.38
CA ARG A 270 -0.64 4.22 -28.12
C ARG A 270 -1.22 4.61 -29.48
N LYS A 271 -2.06 5.65 -29.54
CA LYS A 271 -2.61 6.17 -30.80
C LYS A 271 -1.53 6.69 -31.75
N VAL A 272 -0.61 7.52 -31.26
CA VAL A 272 0.51 8.03 -32.07
C VAL A 272 1.39 6.87 -32.58
N LYS A 273 1.71 5.88 -31.74
CA LYS A 273 2.45 4.69 -32.19
C LYS A 273 1.66 3.90 -33.25
N LYS A 274 0.35 3.73 -33.07
CA LYS A 274 -0.52 3.07 -34.06
C LYS A 274 -0.52 3.83 -35.40
N GLU A 275 -0.61 5.15 -35.38
CA GLU A 275 -0.55 6.01 -36.57
C GLU A 275 0.82 5.95 -37.26
N LEU A 276 1.92 6.08 -36.51
CA LEU A 276 3.28 6.02 -37.04
C LEU A 276 3.57 4.66 -37.69
N VAL A 277 3.13 3.57 -37.04
CA VAL A 277 3.24 2.21 -37.59
C VAL A 277 2.43 2.10 -38.88
N MET A 278 1.22 2.66 -38.94
CA MET A 278 0.41 2.67 -40.17
C MET A 278 1.07 3.46 -41.31
N GLU A 279 1.67 4.61 -41.04
CA GLU A 279 2.37 5.40 -42.08
C GLU A 279 3.63 4.71 -42.59
N THR A 280 4.37 4.04 -41.69
CA THR A 280 5.64 3.37 -42.03
C THR A 280 5.44 1.96 -42.58
N TRP A 281 4.22 1.42 -42.49
CA TRP A 281 3.90 0.05 -42.91
C TRP A 281 4.20 -0.20 -44.39
N ASP A 282 3.89 0.77 -45.27
CA ASP A 282 4.03 0.57 -46.71
C ASP A 282 5.46 0.83 -47.25
N SER A 283 6.32 1.46 -46.47
CA SER A 283 7.62 2.00 -46.93
C SER A 283 8.82 1.63 -46.05
N GLY A 284 8.60 0.96 -44.90
CA GLY A 284 9.66 0.64 -43.93
C GLY A 284 10.31 -0.74 -44.12
N PRO A 285 11.62 -0.89 -43.83
CA PRO A 285 12.33 -2.18 -43.86
C PRO A 285 11.70 -3.26 -42.96
N SER A 286 10.92 -2.85 -41.96
CA SER A 286 10.15 -3.74 -41.07
C SER A 286 9.17 -4.65 -41.81
N LYS A 287 8.55 -4.20 -42.91
CA LYS A 287 7.62 -5.01 -43.71
C LYS A 287 8.33 -6.20 -44.36
N TYR A 288 9.49 -5.94 -44.96
CA TYR A 288 10.33 -6.96 -45.60
C TYR A 288 10.87 -7.99 -44.60
N VAL A 289 11.32 -7.53 -43.43
CA VAL A 289 11.85 -8.42 -42.39
C VAL A 289 10.76 -9.31 -41.79
N MET A 290 9.52 -8.80 -41.65
CA MET A 290 8.39 -9.59 -41.15
C MET A 290 7.84 -10.60 -42.17
N ASP A 291 7.80 -10.24 -43.45
CA ASP A 291 7.36 -11.13 -44.53
C ASP A 291 8.35 -12.29 -44.76
N LEU A 292 9.66 -12.03 -44.61
CA LEU A 292 10.72 -13.03 -44.69
C LEU A 292 10.76 -13.98 -43.48
N ALA A 293 10.32 -13.53 -42.30
CA ALA A 293 10.42 -14.30 -41.06
C ALA A 293 9.22 -15.23 -40.80
N GLY A 294 8.12 -15.13 -41.56
CA GLY A 294 6.93 -15.99 -41.43
C GLY A 294 6.30 -16.01 -40.03
N LYS A 295 6.65 -15.04 -39.17
CA LYS A 295 6.25 -14.98 -37.76
C LYS A 295 5.66 -13.61 -37.45
N THR A 296 4.34 -13.50 -37.59
CA THR A 296 3.59 -12.38 -37.06
C THR A 296 3.50 -12.51 -35.54
N GLY A 297 4.48 -11.98 -34.82
CA GLY A 297 4.42 -11.82 -33.35
C GLY A 297 3.47 -10.70 -32.90
N VAL A 298 2.52 -10.32 -33.74
CA VAL A 298 1.52 -9.26 -33.52
C VAL A 298 0.17 -9.96 -33.50
N SER A 299 -0.67 -9.68 -32.48
CA SER A 299 -1.95 -10.36 -32.31
C SER A 299 -2.84 -10.19 -33.56
N ASP A 300 -3.58 -11.25 -33.92
CA ASP A 300 -4.49 -11.25 -35.08
C ASP A 300 -5.53 -10.11 -35.01
N GLU A 301 -5.96 -9.73 -33.79
CA GLU A 301 -6.83 -8.58 -33.56
C GLU A 301 -6.23 -7.26 -34.06
N PHE A 302 -4.93 -7.04 -33.84
CA PHE A 302 -4.27 -5.82 -34.31
C PHE A 302 -4.20 -5.80 -35.84
N LEU A 303 -3.95 -6.95 -36.48
CA LEU A 303 -3.92 -7.07 -37.94
C LEU A 303 -5.29 -6.79 -38.57
N ASP A 304 -6.37 -7.26 -37.94
CA ASP A 304 -7.74 -7.00 -38.41
C ASP A 304 -8.15 -5.53 -38.22
N ASP A 305 -7.75 -4.91 -37.12
CA ASP A 305 -7.90 -3.47 -36.89
C ASP A 305 -7.21 -2.64 -37.99
N VAL A 306 -5.98 -3.01 -38.35
CA VAL A 306 -5.21 -2.35 -39.42
C VAL A 306 -5.91 -2.50 -40.76
N LYS A 307 -6.40 -3.71 -41.10
CA LYS A 307 -7.16 -3.96 -42.34
C LYS A 307 -8.46 -3.15 -42.40
N LYS A 308 -9.22 -3.03 -41.30
CA LYS A 308 -10.45 -2.24 -41.23
C LYS A 308 -10.19 -0.75 -41.46
N ILE A 309 -9.16 -0.20 -40.82
CA ILE A 309 -8.80 1.22 -40.96
C ILE A 309 -8.36 1.54 -42.39
N ARG A 310 -7.66 0.62 -43.06
CA ARG A 310 -7.30 0.75 -44.48
C ARG A 310 -8.52 0.87 -45.38
N LYS A 311 -9.50 -0.05 -45.25
CA LYS A 311 -10.75 0.00 -46.02
C LYS A 311 -11.49 1.33 -45.84
N MET A 312 -11.57 1.82 -44.60
CA MET A 312 -12.21 3.12 -44.33
C MET A 312 -11.48 4.29 -45.00
N ARG A 313 -10.14 4.33 -44.97
CA ARG A 313 -9.35 5.38 -45.62
C ARG A 313 -9.44 5.34 -47.14
N GLU A 314 -9.47 4.15 -47.74
CA GLU A 314 -9.67 3.97 -49.18
C GLU A 314 -11.05 4.48 -49.59
N GLN A 315 -12.10 4.14 -48.84
CA GLN A 315 -13.47 4.64 -49.06
C GLN A 315 -13.55 6.17 -48.94
N GLN A 316 -12.93 6.76 -47.91
CA GLN A 316 -12.89 8.21 -47.75
C GLN A 316 -12.16 8.93 -48.89
N LYS A 317 -11.03 8.38 -49.36
CA LYS A 317 -10.30 8.91 -50.53
C LYS A 317 -11.13 8.81 -51.80
N GLU A 318 -11.88 7.73 -51.97
CA GLU A 318 -12.74 7.52 -53.13
C GLU A 318 -13.95 8.47 -53.12
N GLU A 319 -14.56 8.69 -51.95
CA GLU A 319 -15.62 9.68 -51.76
C GLU A 319 -15.12 11.12 -52.00
N GLN A 320 -13.93 11.47 -51.51
CA GLN A 320 -13.31 12.77 -51.79
C GLN A 320 -13.02 12.96 -53.28
N ARG A 321 -12.49 11.94 -53.97
CA ARG A 321 -12.29 11.97 -55.43
C ARG A 321 -13.61 12.16 -56.19
N LYS A 322 -14.68 11.48 -55.77
CA LYS A 322 -16.02 11.62 -56.37
C LYS A 322 -16.62 13.01 -56.14
N LYS A 323 -16.29 13.68 -55.03
CA LYS A 323 -16.70 15.07 -54.75
C LYS A 323 -15.90 16.11 -55.51
N LEU A 324 -14.63 15.83 -55.82
CA LEU A 324 -13.76 16.75 -56.57
C LEU A 324 -14.02 16.74 -58.08
N ASN A 325 -14.57 15.63 -58.60
CA ASN A 325 -14.92 15.43 -60.01
C ASN A 325 -16.39 15.75 -60.34
N LYS A 326 -17.12 16.42 -59.43
CA LYS A 326 -18.53 16.80 -59.56
C LYS A 326 -18.65 18.32 -59.54
#